data_AF-M4M8C8-F1
#
_entry.id   AF-M4M8C8-F1
#
_cell.length_a   1.000
_cell.length_b   1.000
_cell.length_c   1.000
_cell.angle_alpha   90.00
_cell.angle_beta   90.00
_cell.angle_gamma   90.00
#
_symmetry.space_group_name_H-M   'P 1'
#
loop_
_entity.id
_entity.type
_entity.pdbx_description
1 polymer ?
#
loop_
_entity_poly.entity_id
_entity_poly.type
_entity_poly.pdbx_seq_one_letter_code
_entity_poly.pdbx_strand_id
1 'polypeptide(L)'
;LDQFKAVQNKMVFDTLGQGPSAWNEQRYAEFDVVGLDMCDVVGHSSKTGQAHRRWFRNVYTEPIGSLEACDVEGGEISQPFVPPGQECVRPME
;
A
#
# COMPACT_ATOMS: atom_id res chain seq x y z
N LEU A 1 -18.78 -15.93 3.59
CA LEU A 1 -18.20 -14.59 3.87
C LEU A 1 -19.03 -13.48 3.20
N ASP A 2 -20.05 -13.87 2.46
CA ASP A 2 -20.72 -13.12 1.41
C ASP A 2 -21.74 -12.14 1.99
N GLN A 3 -22.01 -12.27 3.30
CA GLN A 3 -22.80 -11.34 4.10
C GLN A 3 -22.06 -10.04 4.43
N PHE A 4 -20.72 -10.00 4.33
CA PHE A 4 -19.94 -8.83 4.69
C PHE A 4 -19.93 -7.79 3.57
N LYS A 5 -20.22 -6.52 3.90
CA LYS A 5 -20.20 -5.41 2.93
C LYS A 5 -18.85 -5.22 2.27
N ALA A 6 -17.75 -5.41 3.01
CA ALA A 6 -16.40 -5.38 2.46
C ALA A 6 -16.20 -6.41 1.34
N VAL A 7 -16.73 -7.63 1.50
CA VAL A 7 -16.68 -8.70 0.49
C VAL A 7 -17.56 -8.36 -0.70
N GLN A 8 -18.79 -7.90 -0.47
CA GLN A 8 -19.72 -7.48 -1.52
C GLN A 8 -19.14 -6.33 -2.37
N ASN A 9 -18.45 -5.39 -1.72
CA ASN A 9 -17.87 -4.20 -2.36
C ASN A 9 -16.46 -4.43 -2.90
N LYS A 10 -15.90 -5.64 -2.77
CA LYS A 10 -14.51 -5.96 -3.16
C LYS A 10 -13.45 -5.09 -2.47
N MET A 11 -13.73 -4.67 -1.24
CA MET A 11 -12.85 -3.88 -0.37
C MET A 11 -12.27 -4.76 0.73
N VAL A 12 -11.57 -5.82 0.33
CA VAL A 12 -10.85 -6.72 1.26
C VAL A 12 -9.38 -6.60 0.99
N PHE A 13 -8.63 -6.26 2.03
CA PHE A 13 -7.20 -6.03 1.95
C PHE A 13 -6.46 -6.98 2.88
N ASP A 14 -5.31 -7.48 2.44
CA ASP A 14 -4.37 -8.21 3.28
C ASP A 14 -2.99 -7.55 3.28
N THR A 15 -2.07 -8.15 4.04
CA THR A 15 -0.70 -7.65 4.22
C THR A 15 0.32 -8.58 3.56
N LEU A 16 -0.09 -9.37 2.56
CA LEU A 16 0.82 -10.26 1.84
C LEU A 16 1.57 -9.52 0.71
N GLY A 17 1.68 -8.20 0.83
CA GLY A 17 2.40 -7.30 -0.06
C GLY A 17 1.82 -7.12 -1.45
N GLN A 18 2.18 -6.01 -2.09
CA GLN A 18 1.99 -5.78 -3.51
C GLN A 18 3.35 -5.95 -4.23
N GLY A 19 3.46 -6.91 -5.14
CA GLY A 19 4.63 -7.03 -6.04
C GLY A 19 5.86 -7.77 -5.49
N PRO A 20 6.95 -7.85 -6.28
CA PRO A 20 8.09 -8.79 -6.13
C PRO A 20 9.02 -8.59 -4.91
N SER A 21 8.60 -7.81 -3.90
CA SER A 21 9.43 -7.41 -2.74
C SER A 21 8.75 -7.64 -1.38
N ALA A 22 7.59 -8.30 -1.37
CA ALA A 22 6.75 -8.52 -0.19
C ALA A 22 7.54 -8.98 1.04
N TRP A 23 8.46 -9.94 0.94
CA TRP A 23 9.19 -10.41 2.12
C TRP A 23 10.11 -9.38 2.82
N ASN A 24 10.50 -8.28 2.15
CA ASN A 24 11.26 -7.19 2.77
C ASN A 24 10.37 -6.16 3.50
N GLU A 25 9.07 -6.47 3.65
CA GLU A 25 7.99 -5.69 4.25
C GLU A 25 8.31 -5.01 5.59
N GLN A 26 9.25 -5.49 6.41
CA GLN A 26 9.58 -4.80 7.66
C GLN A 26 10.13 -3.37 7.46
N ARG A 27 10.70 -3.04 6.30
CA ARG A 27 11.13 -1.67 5.97
C ARG A 27 10.03 -0.80 5.36
N TYR A 28 8.96 -1.39 4.83
CA TYR A 28 7.81 -0.65 4.31
C TYR A 28 6.65 -0.55 5.33
N ALA A 29 6.69 -1.33 6.40
CA ALA A 29 5.79 -1.22 7.56
C ALA A 29 6.11 0.01 8.45
N GLU A 30 6.58 1.10 7.87
CA GLU A 30 6.74 2.36 8.61
C GLU A 30 5.35 2.95 8.88
N PHE A 31 5.18 3.58 10.04
CA PHE A 31 3.86 4.04 10.51
C PHE A 31 3.18 5.01 9.53
N ASP A 32 3.97 5.78 8.80
CA ASP A 32 3.54 6.74 7.79
C ASP A 32 3.07 6.04 6.50
N VAL A 33 3.78 5.02 6.04
CA VAL A 33 3.39 4.21 4.87
C VAL A 33 2.07 3.47 5.12
N VAL A 34 1.94 2.82 6.28
CA VAL A 34 0.69 2.14 6.67
C VAL A 34 -0.46 3.15 6.81
N GLY A 35 -0.17 4.34 7.36
CA GLY A 35 -1.14 5.42 7.48
C GLY A 35 -1.64 5.95 6.13
N LEU A 36 -0.74 6.12 5.16
CA LEU A 36 -1.08 6.53 3.79
C LEU A 36 -1.92 5.51 3.06
N ASP A 37 -1.54 4.24 3.14
CA ASP A 37 -2.31 3.16 2.54
C ASP A 37 -3.72 3.12 3.13
N MET A 38 -3.85 3.31 4.45
CA MET A 38 -5.15 3.39 5.10
C MET A 38 -5.97 4.58 4.60
N CYS A 39 -5.34 5.75 4.39
CA CYS A 39 -6.01 6.91 3.79
C CYS A 39 -6.57 6.59 2.41
N ASP A 40 -5.80 5.93 1.54
CA ASP A 40 -6.31 5.51 0.23
C ASP A 40 -7.47 4.50 0.35
N VAL A 41 -7.34 3.51 1.24
CA VAL A 41 -8.39 2.50 1.51
C VAL A 41 -9.72 3.14 1.94
N VAL A 42 -9.67 4.22 2.75
CA VAL A 42 -10.87 4.94 3.19
C VAL A 42 -11.32 6.03 2.21
N GLY A 43 -10.72 6.13 1.01
CA GLY A 43 -11.09 7.08 -0.03
C GLY A 43 -10.58 8.51 0.21
N HIS A 44 -9.51 8.64 0.97
CA HIS A 44 -8.79 9.89 1.20
C HIS A 44 -7.50 9.94 0.37
N SER A 45 -6.96 11.14 0.18
CA SER A 45 -5.69 11.33 -0.52
C SER A 45 -4.67 12.04 0.35
N SER A 46 -3.39 11.85 0.04
CA SER A 46 -2.33 12.66 0.64
C SER A 46 -2.23 14.02 -0.06
N LYS A 47 -1.99 15.08 0.71
CA LYS A 47 -1.69 16.42 0.15
C LYS A 47 -0.46 16.43 -0.76
N THR A 48 0.48 15.52 -0.56
CA THR A 48 1.76 15.47 -1.29
C THR A 48 1.67 14.71 -2.63
N GLY A 49 0.48 14.24 -3.01
CA GLY A 49 0.22 13.45 -4.21
C GLY A 49 -0.29 12.04 -3.86
N GLN A 50 -0.78 11.31 -4.86
CA GLN A 50 -1.28 9.95 -4.65
C GLN A 50 -0.09 9.02 -4.32
N ALA A 51 0.06 8.69 -3.04
CA ALA A 51 0.98 7.63 -2.65
C ALA A 51 0.46 6.30 -3.21
N HIS A 52 1.29 5.60 -3.98
CA HIS A 52 0.96 4.23 -4.38
C HIS A 52 0.92 3.36 -3.13
N ARG A 53 -0.15 2.57 -2.96
CA ARG A 53 -0.26 1.63 -1.84
C ARG A 53 0.88 0.62 -1.88
N ARG A 54 1.60 0.47 -0.76
CA ARG A 54 2.77 -0.42 -0.64
C ARG A 54 2.56 -1.58 0.34
N TRP A 55 1.67 -1.41 1.29
CA TRP A 55 1.41 -2.33 2.40
C TRP A 55 0.11 -3.11 2.23
N PHE A 56 -1.02 -2.42 2.04
CA PHE A 56 -2.33 -3.06 1.92
C PHE A 56 -2.58 -3.51 0.48
N ARG A 57 -2.74 -4.82 0.29
CA ARG A 57 -3.10 -5.41 -1.00
C ARG A 57 -4.59 -5.70 -1.08
N ASN A 58 -5.28 -5.18 -2.09
CA ASN A 58 -6.64 -5.59 -2.42
C ASN A 58 -6.64 -7.00 -3.02
N VAL A 59 -7.23 -7.96 -2.32
CA VAL A 59 -7.21 -9.39 -2.70
C VAL A 59 -7.95 -9.70 -4.01
N TYR A 60 -8.78 -8.79 -4.51
CA TYR A 60 -9.54 -8.97 -5.75
C TYR A 60 -8.87 -8.35 -6.98
N THR A 61 -8.08 -7.29 -6.79
CA THR A 61 -7.52 -6.51 -7.92
C THR A 61 -6.00 -6.59 -8.03
N GLU A 62 -5.31 -7.01 -6.97
CA GLU A 62 -3.85 -7.00 -6.90
C GLU A 62 -3.32 -8.42 -6.64
N PRO A 63 -2.32 -8.89 -7.40
CA PRO A 63 -1.75 -10.22 -7.23
C PRO A 63 -0.89 -10.28 -5.96
N ILE A 64 -0.80 -11.49 -5.37
CA ILE A 64 0.11 -11.75 -4.25
C ILE A 64 1.54 -11.41 -4.67
N GLY A 65 2.25 -10.65 -3.83
CA GLY A 65 3.67 -10.39 -4.05
C GLY A 65 4.47 -11.69 -4.13
N SER A 66 5.44 -11.75 -5.05
CA SER A 66 6.39 -12.86 -5.15
C SER A 66 7.68 -12.53 -4.39
N LEU A 67 8.38 -13.58 -3.97
CA LEU A 67 9.77 -13.50 -3.53
C LEU A 67 10.65 -13.44 -4.78
N GLU A 68 11.01 -12.26 -5.27
CA GLU A 68 12.09 -12.14 -6.26
C GLU A 68 13.42 -11.72 -5.61
N ALA A 69 14.49 -11.70 -6.42
CA ALA A 69 15.76 -11.12 -6.02
C ALA A 69 15.54 -9.71 -5.46
N CYS A 70 16.37 -9.26 -4.53
CA CYS A 70 16.34 -7.91 -3.94
C CYS A 70 16.63 -6.81 -4.98
N ASP A 71 15.83 -6.71 -6.02
CA ASP A 71 15.92 -5.73 -7.09
C ASP A 71 14.51 -5.27 -7.45
N VAL A 72 14.09 -4.21 -6.79
CA VAL A 72 12.94 -3.40 -7.20
C VAL A 72 13.34 -2.61 -8.44
N GLU A 73 12.46 -2.57 -9.44
CA GLU A 73 12.70 -1.86 -10.70
C GLU A 73 13.18 -0.41 -10.42
N GLY A 74 14.38 -0.07 -10.89
CA GLY A 74 14.99 1.24 -10.66
C GLY A 74 15.90 1.36 -9.43
N GLY A 75 16.21 0.26 -8.73
CA GLY A 75 17.24 0.22 -7.69
C GLY A 75 16.85 0.94 -6.38
N GLU A 76 15.55 1.13 -6.13
CA GLU A 76 15.01 1.82 -4.94
C GLU A 76 15.56 1.28 -3.61
N ILE A 77 15.86 -0.02 -3.50
CA ILE A 77 16.50 -0.65 -2.33
C ILE A 77 17.84 0.01 -1.95
N SER A 78 18.55 0.58 -2.92
CA SER A 78 19.84 1.23 -2.69
C SER A 78 19.72 2.70 -2.30
N GLN A 79 18.52 3.29 -2.42
CA GLN A 79 18.28 4.69 -2.07
C GLN A 79 17.89 4.82 -0.59
N PRO A 80 18.29 5.91 0.09
CA PRO A 80 17.78 6.23 1.41
C PRO A 80 16.25 6.37 1.35
N PHE A 81 15.53 5.67 2.24
CA PHE A 81 14.10 5.88 2.38
C PHE A 81 13.84 7.32 2.85
N VAL A 82 13.02 8.05 2.10
CA VAL A 82 12.56 9.40 2.46
C VAL A 82 11.07 9.29 2.76
N PRO A 83 10.64 9.44 4.03
CA PRO A 83 9.24 9.33 4.36
C PRO A 83 8.45 10.43 3.63
N PRO A 84 7.36 10.09 2.93
CA PRO A 84 6.51 11.10 2.31
C PRO A 84 5.95 12.04 3.37
N GLY A 85 5.80 13.33 3.03
CA GLY A 85 5.13 14.30 3.91
C GLY A 85 3.66 13.92 4.11
N GLN A 86 3.24 13.83 5.37
CA GLN A 86 1.98 13.17 5.79
C GLN A 86 0.89 14.17 6.14
N GLU A 87 -0.12 14.31 5.28
CA GLU A 87 -1.43 14.85 5.66
C GLU A 87 -2.55 14.12 4.89
N CYS A 88 -3.37 13.38 5.62
CA CYS A 88 -4.57 12.75 5.10
C CYS A 88 -5.67 13.81 4.94
N VAL A 89 -6.03 14.12 3.71
CA VAL A 89 -7.09 15.11 3.41
C VAL A 89 -8.29 14.44 2.78
N ARG A 90 -9.46 15.06 2.94
CA ARG A 90 -10.59 14.73 2.07
C ARG A 90 -10.25 15.17 0.65
N PRO A 91 -10.53 14.36 -0.39
CA PRO A 91 -10.45 14.82 -1.76
C PRO A 91 -11.32 16.09 -1.89
N MET A 92 -10.79 17.15 -2.51
CA MET A 92 -11.64 18.27 -2.93
C MET A 92 -12.57 17.74 -4.03
N GLU A 93 -13.87 18.02 -3.90
CA GLU A 93 -14.91 17.69 -4.92
C GLU A 93 -14.59 18.26 -6.30
#